data_AF-A0A8S1NEI8-F1
#
_entry.id   AF-A0A8S1NEI8-F1
#
_cell.length_a   1.000
_cell.length_b   1.000
_cell.length_c   1.000
_cell.angle_alpha   90.00
_cell.angle_beta   90.00
_cell.angle_gamma   90.00
#
_symmetry.space_group_name_H-M   'P 1'
#
loop_
_entity.id
_entity.type
_entity.pdbx_description
1 polymer ?
#
loop_
_entity_poly.entity_id
_entity_poly.type
_entity_poly.pdbx_seq_one_letter_code
_entity_poly.pdbx_strand_id
1 'polypeptide(L)'
;MLSERTLELFKKYLEDFVKLENEVENKREQLGHNIYFEPYTVFCRLDYKKILHIDLNDLKMFFSDNDLLYCDDDLLLMFRKLDIDKHQYISFSEFSRYILPHKDEDLNFLAYNRQSYKIQENKLPKLVEKQLMQVFLAEIELNKRMFNQMQQLKAQRDWNKINAWESVNSERRWDFKVLKEFFDQSRIYYTIKDLENFIYRNSRERDYRINYSDFLYIIFAHQDENKNYIFNTPQKNKKQIAEKQSNFIGQTNFMTNESTNIKTDKLNRNRLSYSHHQELQRQDEVEVSEFRINENKDQNILQLLLNKLKIQNRLKGLTLKQLFIRLDHNKKGFITLDDLINYFQNELNQPQKIEELIRLMKLLDKNKDGIISEKEFCEQIVKHMYIQQF
;
A
#
# COMPACT_ATOMS: atom_id res chain seq x y z
N MET A 1 13.02 28.11 16.00
CA MET A 1 12.36 28.53 14.74
C MET A 1 13.42 28.66 13.67
N LEU A 2 13.07 28.42 12.41
CA LEU A 2 13.95 28.71 11.27
C LEU A 2 14.05 30.22 11.09
N SER A 3 15.21 30.70 10.65
CA SER A 3 15.39 32.05 10.11
C SER A 3 14.55 32.23 8.85
N GLU A 4 14.24 33.49 8.53
CA GLU A 4 13.47 33.84 7.32
C GLU A 4 14.12 33.27 6.07
N ARG A 5 15.44 33.42 5.92
CA ARG A 5 16.20 32.86 4.79
C ARG A 5 16.06 31.33 4.68
N THR A 6 16.19 30.60 5.79
CA THR A 6 16.07 29.14 5.77
C THR A 6 14.64 28.69 5.48
N LEU A 7 13.64 29.44 5.97
CA LEU A 7 12.23 29.22 5.66
C LEU A 7 11.93 29.48 4.17
N GLU A 8 12.47 30.53 3.57
CA GLU A 8 12.33 30.82 2.14
C GLU A 8 12.95 29.73 1.26
N LEU A 9 14.15 29.25 1.60
CA LEU A 9 14.77 28.11 0.91
C LEU A 9 13.91 26.85 1.01
N PHE A 10 13.29 26.62 2.18
CA PHE A 10 12.44 25.46 2.40
C PHE A 10 11.12 25.56 1.62
N LYS A 11 10.53 26.75 1.56
CA LYS A 11 9.37 27.05 0.71
C LYS A 11 9.68 26.77 -0.75
N LYS A 12 10.82 27.27 -1.25
CA LYS A 12 11.28 27.04 -2.61
C LYS A 12 11.51 25.55 -2.90
N TYR A 13 12.10 24.82 -1.95
CA TYR A 13 12.26 23.37 -2.07
C TYR A 13 10.93 22.65 -2.30
N LEU A 14 9.93 22.92 -1.46
CA LEU A 14 8.61 22.31 -1.60
C LEU A 14 7.89 22.75 -2.89
N GLU A 15 8.04 24.02 -3.27
CA GLU A 15 7.50 24.57 -4.51
C GLU A 15 8.05 23.81 -5.74
N ASP A 16 9.37 23.68 -5.82
CA ASP A 16 10.03 22.99 -6.93
C ASP A 16 9.71 21.49 -6.91
N PHE A 17 9.56 20.87 -5.73
CA PHE A 17 9.10 19.48 -5.63
C PHE A 17 7.70 19.33 -6.23
N VAL A 18 6.71 20.13 -5.82
CA VAL A 18 5.34 20.05 -6.36
C VAL A 18 5.35 20.20 -7.89
N LYS A 19 6.13 21.14 -8.44
CA LYS A 19 6.25 21.33 -9.89
C LYS A 19 6.83 20.10 -10.59
N LEU A 20 7.94 19.56 -10.09
CA LEU A 20 8.59 18.40 -10.68
C LEU A 20 7.72 17.14 -10.58
N GLU A 21 7.03 16.91 -9.45
CA GLU A 21 6.12 15.79 -9.31
C GLU A 21 4.95 15.89 -10.31
N ASN A 22 4.45 17.10 -10.58
CA ASN A 22 3.45 17.32 -11.63
C ASN A 22 4.01 17.05 -13.03
N GLU A 23 5.27 17.35 -13.30
CA GLU A 23 5.91 16.99 -14.58
C GLU A 23 5.98 15.46 -14.75
N VAL A 24 6.39 14.73 -13.71
CA VAL A 24 6.39 13.25 -13.72
C VAL A 24 4.98 12.71 -13.91
N GLU A 25 4.00 13.29 -13.21
CA GLU A 25 2.60 12.90 -13.31
C GLU A 25 2.05 13.09 -14.74
N ASN A 26 2.36 14.20 -15.40
CA ASN A 26 1.99 14.41 -16.80
C ASN A 26 2.59 13.33 -17.72
N LYS A 27 3.79 12.81 -17.42
CA LYS A 27 4.37 11.67 -18.15
C LYS A 27 3.62 10.37 -17.89
N ARG A 28 3.15 10.14 -16.66
CA ARG A 28 2.30 8.99 -16.32
C ARG A 28 0.95 9.05 -17.02
N GLU A 29 0.34 10.23 -17.15
CA GLU A 29 -0.89 10.43 -17.94
C GLU A 29 -0.64 10.14 -19.43
N GLN A 30 0.46 10.65 -20.01
CA GLN A 30 0.83 10.37 -21.40
C GLN A 30 1.01 8.87 -21.66
N LEU A 31 1.65 8.15 -20.73
CA LEU A 31 1.77 6.70 -20.77
C LEU A 31 0.40 6.03 -20.60
N GLY A 32 -0.41 6.51 -19.66
CA GLY A 32 -1.78 6.07 -19.39
C GLY A 32 -2.68 6.15 -20.61
N HIS A 33 -2.59 7.22 -21.42
CA HIS A 33 -3.37 7.39 -22.64
C HIS A 33 -2.99 6.45 -23.77
N ASN A 34 -1.82 5.81 -23.71
CA ASN A 34 -1.42 4.85 -24.74
C ASN A 34 -2.27 3.58 -24.63
N ILE A 35 -3.07 3.29 -25.64
CA ILE A 35 -3.98 2.14 -25.65
C ILE A 35 -3.26 0.78 -25.49
N TYR A 36 -1.96 0.73 -25.80
CA TYR A 36 -1.12 -0.47 -25.65
C TYR A 36 -0.38 -0.53 -24.32
N PHE A 37 -0.49 0.50 -23.48
CA PHE A 37 0.06 0.48 -22.13
C PHE A 37 -0.87 -0.34 -21.23
N GLU A 38 -0.41 -1.51 -20.80
CA GLU A 38 -1.08 -2.36 -19.83
C GLU A 38 -0.08 -2.64 -18.69
N PRO A 39 -0.33 -2.20 -17.45
CA PRO A 39 0.67 -2.22 -16.37
C PRO A 39 1.29 -3.58 -16.10
N TYR A 40 0.50 -4.67 -16.18
CA TYR A 40 0.99 -6.01 -15.90
C TYR A 40 1.93 -6.52 -16.99
N THR A 41 1.62 -6.23 -18.25
CA THR A 41 2.51 -6.53 -19.38
C THR A 41 3.82 -5.74 -19.23
N VAL A 42 3.76 -4.46 -18.85
CA VAL A 42 4.98 -3.68 -18.59
C VAL A 42 5.78 -4.24 -17.40
N PHE A 43 5.11 -4.64 -16.32
CA PHE A 43 5.77 -5.31 -15.21
C PHE A 43 6.50 -6.58 -15.65
N CYS A 44 5.85 -7.42 -16.45
CA CYS A 44 6.45 -8.61 -17.03
C CYS A 44 7.63 -8.30 -17.97
N ARG A 45 7.66 -7.13 -18.63
CA ARG A 45 8.81 -6.68 -19.42
C ARG A 45 10.02 -6.37 -18.54
N LEU A 46 9.78 -5.75 -17.38
CA LEU A 46 10.80 -5.35 -16.43
C LEU A 46 11.34 -6.53 -15.65
N ASP A 47 10.48 -7.45 -15.19
CA ASP A 47 10.88 -8.71 -14.55
C ASP A 47 11.59 -9.62 -15.57
N TYR A 48 12.89 -9.41 -15.76
CA TYR A 48 13.70 -10.11 -16.74
C TYR A 48 13.85 -11.58 -16.36
N LYS A 49 13.97 -11.86 -15.06
CA LYS A 49 14.15 -13.21 -14.49
C LYS A 49 12.86 -14.04 -14.42
N LYS A 50 11.69 -13.43 -14.61
CA LYS A 50 10.36 -14.06 -14.51
C LYS A 50 10.09 -14.64 -13.12
N ILE A 51 10.46 -13.90 -12.08
CA ILE A 51 10.33 -14.29 -10.68
C ILE A 51 9.22 -13.52 -9.94
N LEU A 52 8.35 -12.85 -10.68
CA LEU A 52 7.17 -12.12 -10.21
C LEU A 52 7.49 -10.92 -9.31
N HIS A 53 8.71 -10.41 -9.41
CA HIS A 53 9.15 -9.18 -8.77
C HIS A 53 10.26 -8.55 -9.61
N ILE A 54 10.43 -7.24 -9.48
CA ILE A 54 11.50 -6.50 -10.16
C ILE A 54 12.58 -6.21 -9.12
N ASP A 55 13.82 -6.65 -9.36
CA ASP A 55 14.97 -6.23 -8.57
C ASP A 55 15.73 -5.06 -9.23
N LEU A 56 16.81 -4.60 -8.60
CA LEU A 56 17.62 -3.51 -9.16
C LEU A 56 18.29 -3.89 -10.48
N ASN A 57 18.70 -5.15 -10.65
CA ASN A 57 19.35 -5.61 -11.87
C ASN A 57 18.37 -5.67 -13.03
N ASP A 58 17.11 -6.03 -12.77
CA ASP A 58 16.03 -5.98 -13.75
C ASP A 58 15.88 -4.55 -14.34
N LEU A 59 15.90 -3.52 -13.49
CA LEU A 59 15.90 -2.12 -13.96
C LEU A 59 17.16 -1.77 -14.75
N LYS A 60 18.35 -2.19 -14.29
CA LYS A 60 19.62 -1.98 -15.01
C LYS A 60 19.59 -2.59 -16.40
N MET A 61 19.07 -3.82 -16.53
CA MET A 61 18.89 -4.50 -17.81
C MET A 61 17.92 -3.74 -18.71
N PHE A 62 16.78 -3.29 -18.17
CA PHE A 62 15.80 -2.52 -18.95
C PHE A 62 16.37 -1.20 -19.51
N PHE A 63 17.14 -0.46 -18.72
CA PHE A 63 17.80 0.77 -19.19
C PHE A 63 18.87 0.48 -20.25
N SER A 64 19.63 -0.59 -20.06
CA SER A 64 20.68 -1.02 -21.00
C SER A 64 20.07 -1.46 -22.34
N ASP A 65 18.95 -2.20 -22.32
CA ASP A 65 18.19 -2.61 -23.52
C ASP A 65 17.65 -1.42 -24.33
N ASN A 66 17.54 -0.25 -23.71
CA ASN A 66 17.03 0.98 -24.30
C ASN A 66 18.15 1.99 -24.64
N ASP A 67 19.40 1.53 -24.67
CA ASP A 67 20.60 2.32 -25.02
C ASP A 67 20.76 3.61 -24.19
N LEU A 68 20.31 3.59 -22.92
CA LEU A 68 20.42 4.73 -22.03
C LEU A 68 21.51 4.57 -21.00
N LEU A 69 22.34 5.60 -20.90
CA LEU A 69 23.32 5.73 -19.83
C LEU A 69 22.62 6.18 -18.56
N TYR A 70 22.90 5.47 -17.46
CA TYR A 70 22.40 5.79 -16.13
C TYR A 70 23.54 5.77 -15.13
N CYS A 71 23.36 6.49 -14.02
CA CYS A 71 24.21 6.33 -12.84
C CYS A 71 23.58 5.27 -11.94
N ASP A 72 24.40 4.37 -11.38
CA ASP A 72 23.92 3.32 -10.47
C ASP A 72 23.22 3.90 -9.24
N ASP A 73 23.73 5.02 -8.70
CA ASP A 73 23.13 5.70 -7.54
C ASP A 73 21.74 6.26 -7.86
N ASP A 74 21.50 6.72 -9.09
CA ASP A 74 20.21 7.26 -9.52
C ASP A 74 19.16 6.16 -9.63
N LEU A 75 19.53 5.02 -10.24
CA LEU A 75 18.64 3.87 -10.35
C LEU A 75 18.34 3.26 -8.99
N LEU A 76 19.36 3.14 -8.14
CA LEU A 76 19.19 2.65 -6.77
C LEU A 76 18.23 3.54 -5.98
N LEU A 77 18.34 4.86 -6.13
CA LEU A 77 17.44 5.81 -5.49
C LEU A 77 16.01 5.71 -6.02
N MET A 78 15.82 5.57 -7.33
CA MET A 78 14.50 5.32 -7.92
C MET A 78 13.92 4.00 -7.44
N PHE A 79 14.72 2.93 -7.40
CA PHE A 79 14.35 1.61 -6.92
C PHE A 79 13.85 1.65 -5.47
N ARG A 80 14.58 2.32 -4.57
CA ARG A 80 14.17 2.51 -3.17
C ARG A 80 12.86 3.28 -3.03
N LYS A 81 12.52 4.15 -3.98
CA LYS A 81 11.23 4.85 -4.00
C LYS A 81 10.08 3.97 -4.46
N LEU A 82 10.37 2.94 -5.25
CA LEU A 82 9.43 1.92 -5.71
C LEU A 82 9.19 0.82 -4.64
N ASP A 83 10.24 0.39 -3.94
CA ASP A 83 10.23 -0.64 -2.88
C ASP A 83 9.74 -0.05 -1.54
N ILE A 84 8.41 -0.04 -1.33
CA ILE A 84 7.77 0.69 -0.23
C ILE A 84 7.98 -0.02 1.11
N ASP A 85 7.92 -1.35 1.12
CA ASP A 85 8.09 -2.16 2.32
C ASP A 85 9.56 -2.57 2.59
N LYS A 86 10.47 -2.21 1.68
CA LYS A 86 11.94 -2.33 1.80
C LYS A 86 12.44 -3.76 1.80
N HIS A 87 11.77 -4.62 1.04
CA HIS A 87 12.14 -6.02 0.89
C HIS A 87 13.17 -6.28 -0.21
N GLN A 88 13.71 -5.22 -0.85
CA GLN A 88 14.71 -5.26 -1.92
C GLN A 88 14.19 -5.84 -3.24
N TYR A 89 12.88 -5.79 -3.44
CA TYR A 89 12.23 -6.07 -4.70
C TYR A 89 11.04 -5.13 -4.89
N ILE A 90 10.44 -5.10 -6.07
CA ILE A 90 9.24 -4.31 -6.35
C ILE A 90 8.16 -5.28 -6.79
N SER A 91 7.10 -5.36 -6.00
CA SER A 91 5.91 -6.14 -6.32
C SER A 91 5.11 -5.49 -7.44
N PHE A 92 4.23 -6.26 -8.10
CA PHE A 92 3.32 -5.69 -9.10
C PHE A 92 2.41 -4.60 -8.51
N SER A 93 1.99 -4.76 -7.26
CA SER A 93 1.19 -3.76 -6.54
C SER A 93 1.96 -2.45 -6.46
N GLU A 94 3.21 -2.45 -6.00
CA GLU A 94 4.04 -1.25 -5.91
C GLU A 94 4.36 -0.63 -7.27
N PHE A 95 4.70 -1.46 -8.26
CA PHE A 95 4.96 -1.01 -9.62
C PHE A 95 3.74 -0.31 -10.22
N SER A 96 2.57 -0.95 -10.19
CA SER A 96 1.32 -0.38 -10.73
C SER A 96 0.91 0.89 -9.99
N ARG A 97 0.98 0.87 -8.66
CA ARG A 97 0.80 2.01 -7.72
C ARG A 97 1.70 3.17 -8.14
N TYR A 98 2.91 2.92 -8.60
CA TYR A 98 3.85 3.95 -9.01
C TYR A 98 3.64 4.46 -10.44
N ILE A 99 3.47 3.57 -11.42
CA ILE A 99 3.51 3.93 -12.85
C ILE A 99 2.18 4.51 -13.37
N LEU A 100 1.05 4.16 -12.75
CA LEU A 100 -0.26 4.63 -13.18
C LEU A 100 -0.46 6.11 -12.84
N PRO A 101 -1.18 6.88 -13.68
CA PRO A 101 -1.59 8.24 -13.34
C PRO A 101 -2.54 8.23 -12.14
N HIS A 102 -2.54 9.29 -11.37
CA HIS A 102 -3.36 9.52 -10.19
C HIS A 102 -4.33 10.70 -10.39
N LYS A 103 -3.95 11.75 -11.12
CA LYS A 103 -4.81 12.92 -11.36
C LYS A 103 -6.10 12.61 -12.14
N ASP A 104 -6.05 11.56 -12.95
CA ASP A 104 -7.17 11.07 -13.75
C ASP A 104 -7.50 9.62 -13.33
N GLU A 105 -8.49 9.49 -12.44
CA GLU A 105 -8.94 8.19 -11.91
C GLU A 105 -9.58 7.32 -13.01
N ASP A 106 -10.27 7.92 -13.98
CA ASP A 106 -10.87 7.21 -15.09
C ASP A 106 -9.78 6.62 -15.99
N LEU A 107 -8.74 7.41 -16.31
CA LEU A 107 -7.59 6.93 -17.07
C LEU A 107 -6.81 5.85 -16.33
N ASN A 108 -6.63 5.98 -15.01
CA ASN A 108 -6.04 4.95 -14.18
C ASN A 108 -6.83 3.63 -14.30
N PHE A 109 -8.15 3.71 -14.09
CA PHE A 109 -9.04 2.57 -14.19
C PHE A 109 -9.00 1.95 -15.59
N LEU A 110 -9.06 2.76 -16.64
CA LEU A 110 -8.97 2.30 -18.03
C LEU A 110 -7.64 1.58 -18.31
N ALA A 111 -6.52 2.14 -17.89
CA ALA A 111 -5.20 1.53 -18.08
C ALA A 111 -5.06 0.21 -17.32
N TYR A 112 -5.55 0.16 -16.07
CA TYR A 112 -5.51 -1.03 -15.23
C TYR A 112 -6.35 -2.19 -15.78
N ASN A 113 -7.48 -1.90 -16.43
CA ASN A 113 -8.40 -2.92 -16.96
C ASN A 113 -8.11 -3.32 -18.43
N ARG A 114 -7.02 -2.86 -19.04
CA ARG A 114 -6.63 -3.31 -20.38
C ARG A 114 -6.27 -4.78 -20.37
N GLN A 115 -6.56 -5.45 -21.48
CA GLN A 115 -6.23 -6.86 -21.64
C GLN A 115 -4.71 -7.02 -21.80
N SER A 116 -4.10 -7.83 -20.94
CA SER A 116 -2.68 -8.19 -21.07
C SER A 116 -2.41 -8.89 -22.40
N TYR A 117 -1.22 -8.65 -22.95
CA TYR A 117 -0.79 -9.22 -24.23
C TYR A 117 0.57 -9.87 -24.14
N LYS A 118 0.84 -10.80 -25.05
CA LYS A 118 2.15 -11.46 -25.12
C LYS A 118 3.17 -10.51 -25.75
N ILE A 119 4.28 -10.34 -25.05
CA ILE A 119 5.42 -9.55 -25.50
C ILE A 119 6.21 -10.38 -26.52
N GLN A 120 6.39 -9.84 -27.72
CA GLN A 120 7.25 -10.44 -28.73
C GLN A 120 8.69 -9.99 -28.50
N GLU A 121 9.65 -10.91 -28.61
CA GLU A 121 11.10 -10.62 -28.49
C GLU A 121 11.50 -9.90 -27.19
N ASN A 122 10.72 -10.08 -26.12
CA ASN A 122 10.91 -9.38 -24.86
C ASN A 122 10.94 -7.84 -25.00
N LYS A 123 10.23 -7.27 -25.99
CA LYS A 123 10.12 -5.82 -26.20
C LYS A 123 8.69 -5.32 -26.18
N LEU A 124 8.48 -4.17 -25.54
CA LEU A 124 7.17 -3.50 -25.57
C LEU A 124 6.98 -2.82 -26.94
N PRO A 125 5.74 -2.44 -27.28
CA PRO A 125 5.53 -1.52 -28.39
C PRO A 125 6.42 -0.28 -28.20
N LYS A 126 7.19 0.08 -29.23
CA LYS A 126 8.23 1.12 -29.16
C LYS A 126 7.77 2.43 -28.51
N LEU A 127 6.52 2.82 -28.75
CA LEU A 127 5.95 4.02 -28.15
C LEU A 127 5.73 3.88 -26.62
N VAL A 128 5.22 2.73 -26.17
CA VAL A 128 5.05 2.43 -24.74
C VAL A 128 6.40 2.41 -24.04
N GLU A 129 7.40 1.75 -24.63
CA GLU A 129 8.75 1.66 -24.05
C GLU A 129 9.41 3.05 -23.92
N LYS A 130 9.29 3.88 -24.96
CA LYS A 130 9.73 5.27 -24.93
C LYS A 130 9.02 6.09 -23.86
N GLN A 131 7.70 5.97 -23.72
CA GLN A 131 6.92 6.74 -22.73
C GLN A 131 7.21 6.27 -21.29
N LEU A 132 7.34 4.97 -21.06
CA LEU A 132 7.77 4.40 -19.79
C LEU A 132 9.14 4.96 -19.38
N MET A 133 10.06 5.00 -20.34
CA MET A 133 11.38 5.56 -20.11
C MET A 133 11.34 7.05 -19.76
N GLN A 134 10.46 7.83 -20.39
CA GLN A 134 10.26 9.23 -20.04
C GLN A 134 9.76 9.42 -18.60
N VAL A 135 8.93 8.50 -18.08
CA VAL A 135 8.52 8.52 -16.67
C VAL A 135 9.71 8.30 -15.75
N PHE A 136 10.53 7.27 -16.00
CA PHE A 136 11.69 6.98 -15.16
C PHE A 136 12.75 8.09 -15.22
N LEU A 137 13.04 8.64 -16.40
CA LEU A 137 14.00 9.74 -16.54
C LEU A 137 13.51 11.01 -15.83
N ALA A 138 12.21 11.32 -15.91
CA ALA A 138 11.64 12.45 -15.19
C ALA A 138 11.76 12.27 -13.67
N GLU A 139 11.59 11.04 -13.17
CA GLU A 139 11.78 10.75 -11.76
C GLU A 139 13.24 10.91 -11.31
N ILE A 140 14.19 10.37 -12.08
CA ILE A 140 15.61 10.51 -11.78
C ILE A 140 15.99 11.99 -11.70
N GLU A 141 15.49 12.80 -12.63
CA GLU A 141 15.73 14.25 -12.62
C GLU A 141 15.10 14.95 -11.41
N LEU A 142 13.86 14.59 -11.05
CA LEU A 142 13.21 15.07 -9.82
C LEU A 142 14.08 14.78 -8.61
N ASN A 143 14.50 13.53 -8.46
CA ASN A 143 15.31 13.06 -7.34
C ASN A 143 16.66 13.81 -7.24
N LYS A 144 17.35 14.02 -8.37
CA LYS A 144 18.61 14.79 -8.42
C LYS A 144 18.42 16.23 -7.96
N ARG A 145 17.39 16.91 -8.47
CA ARG A 145 17.11 18.31 -8.12
C ARG A 145 16.77 18.44 -6.64
N MET A 146 15.93 17.56 -6.12
CA MET A 146 15.56 17.54 -4.70
C MET A 146 16.76 17.27 -3.81
N PHE A 147 17.62 16.31 -4.18
CA PHE A 147 18.86 16.09 -3.45
C PHE A 147 19.74 17.35 -3.38
N ASN A 148 19.98 18.01 -4.50
CA ASN A 148 20.84 19.20 -4.56
C ASN A 148 20.30 20.36 -3.71
N GLN A 149 19.00 20.63 -3.81
CA GLN A 149 18.36 21.67 -2.99
C GLN A 149 18.37 21.31 -1.50
N MET A 150 18.22 20.02 -1.18
CA MET A 150 18.32 19.55 0.19
C MET A 150 19.72 19.76 0.79
N GLN A 151 20.78 19.63 0.00
CA GLN A 151 22.13 19.96 0.46
C GLN A 151 22.26 21.45 0.81
N GLN A 152 21.62 22.34 0.04
CA GLN A 152 21.62 23.78 0.32
C GLN A 152 20.88 24.12 1.62
N LEU A 153 19.77 23.42 1.89
CA LEU A 153 19.04 23.53 3.16
C LEU A 153 19.88 23.05 4.34
N LYS A 154 20.53 21.88 4.21
CA LYS A 154 21.39 21.31 5.26
C LYS A 154 22.61 22.17 5.57
N ALA A 155 23.08 22.97 4.60
CA ALA A 155 24.16 23.92 4.82
C ALA A 155 23.73 25.12 5.68
N GLN A 156 22.43 25.37 5.88
CA GLN A 156 21.97 26.43 6.78
C GLN A 156 22.18 26.04 8.25
N ARG A 157 22.79 26.93 9.02
CA ARG A 157 23.18 26.67 10.43
C ARG A 157 22.00 26.36 11.34
N ASP A 158 20.84 26.91 11.03
CA ASP A 158 19.59 26.80 11.79
C ASP A 158 18.63 25.74 11.22
N TRP A 159 19.04 25.00 10.19
CA TRP A 159 18.22 23.93 9.62
C TRP A 159 17.91 22.87 10.69
N ASN A 160 16.62 22.67 10.91
CA ASN A 160 16.12 21.68 11.84
C ASN A 160 14.82 21.09 11.30
N LYS A 161 14.81 19.76 11.12
CA LYS A 161 13.67 19.01 10.58
C LYS A 161 12.36 19.21 11.36
N ILE A 162 12.43 19.36 12.68
CA ILE A 162 11.23 19.60 13.52
C ILE A 162 10.71 21.01 13.27
N ASN A 163 11.61 22.01 13.28
CA ASN A 163 11.20 23.40 12.99
C ASN A 163 10.66 23.55 11.56
N ALA A 164 11.22 22.85 10.58
CA ALA A 164 10.73 22.85 9.20
C ALA A 164 9.33 22.23 9.10
N TRP A 165 9.12 21.08 9.74
CA TRP A 165 7.80 20.44 9.84
C TRP A 165 6.75 21.36 10.49
N GLU A 166 7.09 21.93 11.65
CA GLU A 166 6.20 22.81 12.41
C GLU A 166 5.94 24.15 11.72
N SER A 167 6.84 24.59 10.82
CA SER A 167 6.67 25.83 10.04
C SER A 167 5.53 25.76 9.01
N VAL A 168 5.17 24.55 8.58
CA VAL A 168 4.04 24.32 7.67
C VAL A 168 2.77 24.07 8.47
N ASN A 169 2.83 23.22 9.51
CA ASN A 169 1.68 23.00 10.40
C ASN A 169 2.08 22.54 11.80
N SER A 170 1.48 23.17 12.80
CA SER A 170 1.61 22.77 14.21
C SER A 170 0.68 21.62 14.62
N GLU A 171 -0.32 21.24 13.80
CA GLU A 171 -1.39 20.28 14.13
C GLU A 171 -1.12 18.82 13.69
N ARG A 172 0.15 18.48 13.41
CA ARG A 172 0.69 17.11 13.24
C ARG A 172 0.49 16.42 11.89
N ARG A 173 -0.20 16.99 10.90
CA ARG A 173 -0.28 16.40 9.54
C ARG A 173 -0.34 17.51 8.48
N TRP A 174 0.18 17.25 7.29
CA TRP A 174 -0.03 18.13 6.16
C TRP A 174 -1.11 17.52 5.26
N ASP A 175 -2.18 18.27 5.05
CA ASP A 175 -3.20 18.01 4.04
C ASP A 175 -3.19 19.12 2.99
N PHE A 176 -4.12 19.07 2.03
CA PHE A 176 -4.15 20.05 0.96
C PHE A 176 -4.41 21.49 1.48
N LYS A 177 -5.21 21.65 2.54
CA LYS A 177 -5.56 22.97 3.08
C LYS A 177 -4.34 23.63 3.68
N VAL A 178 -3.63 22.85 4.49
CA VAL A 178 -2.39 23.25 5.15
C VAL A 178 -1.32 23.67 4.15
N LEU A 179 -1.05 22.84 3.13
CA LEU A 179 -0.06 23.18 2.11
C LEU A 179 -0.49 24.39 1.29
N LYS A 180 -1.78 24.50 0.96
CA LYS A 180 -2.31 25.66 0.24
C LYS A 180 -2.10 26.95 1.04
N GLU A 181 -2.46 26.97 2.32
CA GLU A 181 -2.24 28.14 3.19
C GLU A 181 -0.75 28.52 3.28
N PHE A 182 0.13 27.51 3.38
CA PHE A 182 1.57 27.73 3.40
C PHE A 182 2.12 28.35 2.11
N PHE A 183 1.62 27.91 0.94
CA PHE A 183 2.00 28.47 -0.36
C PHE A 183 1.36 29.83 -0.65
N ASP A 184 0.12 30.05 -0.20
CA ASP A 184 -0.61 31.32 -0.36
C ASP A 184 0.14 32.48 0.34
N GLN A 185 0.75 32.22 1.50
CA GLN A 185 1.62 33.19 2.19
C GLN A 185 2.82 33.65 1.34
N SER A 186 3.20 32.85 0.35
CA SER A 186 4.34 33.09 -0.53
C SER A 186 3.90 33.55 -1.93
N ARG A 187 2.60 33.79 -2.14
CA ARG A 187 1.98 34.15 -3.42
C ARG A 187 2.23 33.13 -4.54
N ILE A 188 2.38 31.85 -4.17
CA ILE A 188 2.51 30.75 -5.10
C ILE A 188 1.15 30.08 -5.25
N TYR A 189 0.67 29.94 -6.48
CA TYR A 189 -0.66 29.39 -6.77
C TYR A 189 -0.54 27.99 -7.36
N TYR A 190 -1.18 27.02 -6.70
CA TYR A 190 -1.33 25.65 -7.19
C TYR A 190 -2.81 25.30 -7.30
N THR A 191 -3.14 24.42 -8.25
CA THR A 191 -4.49 23.84 -8.26
C THR A 191 -4.64 22.85 -7.10
N ILE A 192 -5.87 22.59 -6.68
CA ILE A 192 -6.17 21.59 -5.64
C ILE A 192 -5.59 20.22 -6.06
N LYS A 193 -5.77 19.84 -7.34
CA LYS A 193 -5.27 18.58 -7.90
C LYS A 193 -3.74 18.46 -7.86
N ASP A 194 -3.01 19.56 -8.02
CA ASP A 194 -1.54 19.54 -7.95
C ASP A 194 -1.04 19.20 -6.54
N LEU A 195 -1.67 19.81 -5.52
CA LEU A 195 -1.34 19.55 -4.12
C LEU A 195 -1.80 18.16 -3.68
N GLU A 196 -3.00 17.73 -4.08
CA GLU A 196 -3.50 16.39 -3.81
C GLU A 196 -2.59 15.32 -4.43
N ASN A 197 -2.16 15.49 -5.68
CA ASN A 197 -1.21 14.59 -6.32
C ASN A 197 0.13 14.55 -5.57
N PHE A 198 0.69 15.71 -5.22
CA PHE A 198 1.91 15.77 -4.43
C PHE A 198 1.77 15.01 -3.10
N ILE A 199 0.69 15.24 -2.36
CA ILE A 199 0.44 14.57 -1.07
C ILE A 199 0.27 13.06 -1.28
N TYR A 200 -0.55 12.64 -2.25
CA TYR A 200 -0.82 11.23 -2.51
C TYR A 200 0.44 10.46 -2.89
N ARG A 201 1.32 11.06 -3.69
CA ARG A 201 2.58 10.46 -4.14
C ARG A 201 3.60 10.32 -3.02
N ASN A 202 3.57 11.23 -2.06
CA ASN A 202 4.53 11.26 -0.96
C ASN A 202 3.97 10.68 0.36
N SER A 203 2.68 10.31 0.40
CA SER A 203 2.07 9.57 1.51
C SER A 203 2.29 8.07 1.32
N ARG A 204 2.87 7.41 2.33
CA ARG A 204 3.02 5.94 2.32
C ARG A 204 1.66 5.24 2.35
N GLU A 205 0.74 5.75 3.16
CA GLU A 205 -0.60 5.19 3.38
C GLU A 205 -1.62 5.61 2.32
N ARG A 206 -1.33 6.63 1.50
CA ARG A 206 -2.25 7.20 0.48
C ARG A 206 -3.55 7.76 1.06
N ASP A 207 -3.51 8.25 2.28
CA ASP A 207 -4.67 8.81 2.97
C ASP A 207 -4.87 10.33 2.71
N TYR A 208 -4.26 10.86 1.64
CA TYR A 208 -4.17 12.29 1.33
C TYR A 208 -3.64 13.13 2.48
N ARG A 209 -2.74 12.55 3.27
CA ARG A 209 -2.03 13.23 4.35
C ARG A 209 -0.56 12.82 4.33
N ILE A 210 0.30 13.79 4.57
CA ILE A 210 1.71 13.56 4.89
C ILE A 210 1.80 13.62 6.41
N ASN A 211 2.26 12.54 7.04
CA ASN A 211 2.64 12.53 8.44
C ASN A 211 4.13 12.89 8.60
N TYR A 212 4.63 12.99 9.84
CA TYR A 212 6.03 13.35 10.05
C TYR A 212 7.02 12.33 9.46
N SER A 213 6.69 11.04 9.44
CA SER A 213 7.52 10.01 8.83
C SER A 213 7.58 10.16 7.30
N ASP A 214 6.44 10.45 6.66
CA ASP A 214 6.38 10.77 5.23
C ASP A 214 7.20 12.03 4.91
N PHE A 215 7.08 13.08 5.74
CA PHE A 215 7.90 14.28 5.59
C PHE A 215 9.39 13.98 5.68
N LEU A 216 9.82 13.17 6.64
CA LEU A 216 11.22 12.78 6.71
C LEU A 216 11.65 11.98 5.50
N TYR A 217 10.76 11.18 4.93
CA TYR A 217 11.03 10.53 3.65
C TYR A 217 11.20 11.55 2.51
N ILE A 218 10.30 12.52 2.37
CA ILE A 218 10.38 13.62 1.38
C ILE A 218 11.72 14.38 1.48
N ILE A 219 12.24 14.57 2.69
CA ILE A 219 13.45 15.36 2.95
C ILE A 219 14.74 14.51 2.89
N PHE A 220 14.65 13.21 3.18
CA PHE A 220 15.81 12.34 3.40
C PHE A 220 15.81 11.05 2.59
N ALA A 221 14.91 10.86 1.60
CA ALA A 221 14.90 9.70 0.72
C ALA A 221 16.28 9.41 0.07
N HIS A 222 17.12 10.43 -0.01
CA HIS A 222 18.46 10.41 -0.61
C HIS A 222 19.63 10.17 0.36
N GLN A 223 19.40 9.91 1.66
CA GLN A 223 20.50 9.68 2.62
C GLN A 223 20.81 8.20 2.84
N ASP A 224 22.10 7.95 3.12
CA ASP A 224 22.71 6.62 3.31
C ASP A 224 21.96 5.69 4.27
N GLU A 225 21.80 4.46 3.80
CA GLU A 225 20.92 3.39 4.31
C GLU A 225 21.34 2.73 5.61
N ASN A 226 22.52 3.01 6.17
CA ASN A 226 23.00 2.26 7.34
C ASN A 226 22.28 2.61 8.65
N LYS A 227 21.21 3.40 8.61
CA LYS A 227 20.39 3.72 9.77
C LYS A 227 18.94 3.40 9.46
N ASN A 228 18.46 2.28 10.02
CA ASN A 228 17.03 2.04 10.20
C ASN A 228 16.46 3.16 11.06
N TYR A 229 16.04 4.24 10.42
CA TYR A 229 15.42 5.35 11.11
C TYR A 229 14.00 4.95 11.52
N ILE A 230 13.84 4.50 12.76
CA ILE A 230 12.54 4.42 13.43
C ILE A 230 12.16 5.85 13.80
N PHE A 231 11.31 6.47 12.99
CA PHE A 231 10.84 7.82 13.24
C PHE A 231 9.61 7.78 14.14
N ASN A 232 9.82 8.06 15.44
CA ASN A 232 8.72 8.33 16.34
C ASN A 232 8.18 9.74 16.05
N THR A 233 6.87 9.84 15.80
CA THR A 233 6.18 11.13 15.70
C THR A 233 6.45 11.94 16.97
N PRO A 234 6.94 13.19 16.89
CA PRO A 234 7.14 14.04 18.05
C PRO A 234 5.84 14.12 18.85
N GLN A 235 5.80 13.48 20.02
CA GLN A 235 4.67 13.66 20.92
C GLN A 235 4.78 15.07 21.47
N LYS A 236 3.82 15.96 21.13
CA LYS A 236 3.71 17.28 21.79
C LYS A 236 3.83 17.05 23.28
N ASN A 237 4.85 17.65 23.89
CA ASN A 237 5.14 17.54 25.31
C ASN A 237 3.88 17.92 26.09
N LYS A 238 3.14 16.94 26.62
CA LYS A 238 1.84 17.16 27.27
C LYS A 238 1.92 18.19 28.40
N LYS A 239 3.12 18.40 28.98
CA LYS A 239 3.40 19.44 29.97
C LYS A 239 3.10 20.87 29.50
N GLN A 240 3.39 21.24 28.25
CA GLN A 240 3.09 22.61 27.76
C GLN A 240 1.61 22.86 27.48
N ILE A 241 0.81 21.80 27.29
CA ILE A 241 -0.65 21.91 27.15
C ILE A 241 -1.31 22.04 28.54
N ALA A 242 -0.80 21.30 29.53
CA ALA A 242 -1.26 21.40 30.92
C ALA A 242 -0.99 22.79 31.51
N GLU A 243 0.18 23.39 31.26
CA GLU A 243 0.52 24.74 31.73
C GLU A 243 -0.27 25.87 31.03
N LYS A 244 -0.75 25.64 29.80
CA LYS A 244 -1.68 26.57 29.13
C LYS A 244 -3.12 26.43 29.61
N GLN A 245 -3.53 25.25 30.05
CA GLN A 245 -4.87 25.00 30.62
C GLN A 245 -4.98 25.45 32.08
N SER A 246 -3.89 25.43 32.86
CA SER A 246 -3.88 25.91 34.26
C SER A 246 -4.04 27.43 34.39
N ASN A 247 -3.80 28.20 33.32
CA ASN A 247 -3.96 29.67 33.32
C ASN A 247 -5.34 30.14 32.83
N PHE A 248 -6.28 29.22 32.56
CA PHE A 248 -7.62 29.56 32.04
C PHE A 248 -8.77 29.28 33.03
N ILE A 249 -8.49 28.82 34.26
CA ILE A 249 -9.52 28.67 35.29
C ILE A 249 -9.57 29.95 36.12
N GLY A 250 -10.28 30.95 35.59
CA GLY A 250 -10.76 32.09 36.34
C GLY A 250 -11.82 31.65 37.35
N GLN A 251 -11.71 32.20 38.55
CA GLN A 251 -12.53 31.96 39.73
C GLN A 251 -14.03 32.12 39.42
N THR A 252 -14.79 31.03 39.50
CA THR A 252 -16.24 31.07 39.71
C THR A 252 -16.55 30.47 41.07
N ASN A 253 -16.93 31.35 42.00
CA ASN A 253 -17.50 30.97 43.29
C ASN A 253 -18.91 30.40 43.03
N PHE A 254 -19.13 29.13 43.34
CA PHE A 254 -20.47 28.59 43.52
C PHE A 254 -20.55 27.77 44.82
N MET A 255 -21.51 28.18 45.65
CA MET A 255 -21.87 27.61 46.94
C MET A 255 -22.30 26.15 46.80
N THR A 256 -21.79 25.29 47.67
CA THR A 256 -22.31 23.94 47.89
C THR A 256 -23.42 23.96 48.93
N ASN A 257 -24.58 23.38 48.59
CA ASN A 257 -25.51 22.83 49.56
C ASN A 257 -25.92 21.41 49.14
N GLU A 258 -25.59 20.46 50.02
CA GLU A 258 -26.35 19.31 50.50
C GLU A 258 -27.03 18.28 49.57
N SER A 259 -26.84 17.01 49.98
CA SER A 259 -27.72 15.84 49.83
C SER A 259 -27.65 15.11 48.48
N THR A 260 -27.56 13.78 48.36
CA THR A 260 -27.86 12.65 49.26
C THR A 260 -27.11 11.38 48.79
N ASN A 261 -26.88 10.48 49.76
CA ASN A 261 -26.54 9.06 49.61
C ASN A 261 -27.35 8.32 48.52
N ILE A 262 -26.70 7.39 47.78
CA ILE A 262 -27.21 6.03 47.54
C ILE A 262 -26.03 5.08 47.22
N LYS A 263 -26.19 3.87 47.74
CA LYS A 263 -25.24 2.79 47.94
C LYS A 263 -24.65 2.18 46.67
N THR A 264 -23.39 1.80 46.83
CA THR A 264 -22.62 0.80 46.09
C THR A 264 -23.26 -0.59 46.19
N ASP A 265 -23.50 -1.25 45.06
CA ASP A 265 -23.45 -2.72 44.92
C ASP A 265 -23.65 -3.08 43.44
N LYS A 266 -22.62 -3.65 42.80
CA LYS A 266 -22.68 -4.59 41.65
C LYS A 266 -21.28 -4.85 41.09
N LEU A 267 -20.62 -5.86 41.65
CA LEU A 267 -19.45 -6.50 41.05
C LEU A 267 -19.59 -8.01 41.30
N ASN A 268 -20.30 -8.68 40.41
CA ASN A 268 -20.23 -10.13 40.15
C ASN A 268 -21.37 -10.53 39.21
N ARG A 269 -21.03 -10.87 37.95
CA ARG A 269 -21.68 -11.91 37.14
C ARG A 269 -20.94 -12.08 35.81
N ASN A 270 -20.82 -13.34 35.40
CA ASN A 270 -20.38 -13.86 34.10
C ASN A 270 -18.92 -14.36 33.99
N ARG A 271 -18.56 -15.29 34.88
CA ARG A 271 -17.92 -16.55 34.47
C ARG A 271 -19.00 -17.62 34.52
N LEU A 272 -19.40 -18.19 33.38
CA LEU A 272 -20.08 -19.49 33.22
C LEU A 272 -20.52 -19.65 31.75
N SER A 273 -19.67 -20.23 30.91
CA SER A 273 -20.08 -20.93 29.68
C SER A 273 -18.88 -21.62 29.03
N TYR A 274 -18.30 -22.62 29.71
CA TYR A 274 -17.43 -23.63 29.10
C TYR A 274 -17.45 -24.87 29.99
N SER A 275 -18.50 -25.69 29.88
CA SER A 275 -18.53 -27.04 30.45
C SER A 275 -19.68 -27.87 29.86
N HIS A 276 -19.69 -28.07 28.54
CA HIS A 276 -20.52 -29.11 27.93
C HIS A 276 -20.02 -29.44 26.52
N HIS A 277 -18.94 -30.22 26.44
CA HIS A 277 -18.63 -31.15 25.33
C HIS A 277 -17.35 -31.94 25.66
N GLN A 278 -17.37 -32.67 26.76
CA GLN A 278 -16.42 -33.75 27.05
C GLN A 278 -17.20 -34.94 27.60
N GLU A 279 -17.92 -35.63 26.72
CA GLU A 279 -18.36 -37.03 26.92
C GLU A 279 -19.03 -37.52 25.64
N LEU A 280 -18.22 -37.85 24.64
CA LEU A 280 -18.50 -38.77 23.52
C LEU A 280 -17.23 -38.89 22.68
N GLN A 281 -16.19 -39.46 23.29
CA GLN A 281 -15.03 -39.99 22.59
C GLN A 281 -14.67 -41.33 23.22
N ARG A 282 -15.33 -42.39 22.77
CA ARG A 282 -14.76 -43.74 22.67
C ARG A 282 -15.42 -44.44 21.49
N GLN A 283 -14.58 -45.05 20.67
CA GLN A 283 -14.83 -45.77 19.42
C GLN A 283 -14.61 -44.92 18.15
N ASP A 284 -13.65 -45.41 17.35
CA ASP A 284 -13.14 -44.97 16.05
C ASP A 284 -11.91 -44.05 16.07
N GLU A 285 -10.79 -44.62 16.54
CA GLU A 285 -9.44 -44.22 16.08
C GLU A 285 -9.29 -44.60 14.60
N VAL A 286 -9.59 -43.66 13.70
CA VAL A 286 -9.14 -43.71 12.32
C VAL A 286 -7.70 -43.20 12.30
N GLU A 287 -6.74 -44.09 12.00
CA GLU A 287 -5.35 -43.74 11.70
C GLU A 287 -5.31 -42.63 10.63
N VAL A 288 -5.00 -41.40 11.06
CA VAL A 288 -4.68 -40.29 10.15
C VAL A 288 -3.27 -40.54 9.62
N SER A 289 -3.18 -41.41 8.62
CA SER A 289 -1.97 -41.54 7.80
C SER A 289 -1.60 -40.16 7.24
N GLU A 290 -0.32 -39.79 7.39
CA GLU A 290 0.24 -38.57 6.82
C GLU A 290 0.02 -38.56 5.30
N PHE A 291 -0.99 -37.82 4.85
CA PHE A 291 -1.21 -37.56 3.44
C PHE A 291 -0.02 -36.76 2.90
N ARG A 292 0.90 -37.44 2.20
CA ARG A 292 1.94 -36.78 1.42
C ARG A 292 1.28 -35.88 0.36
N ILE A 293 1.63 -34.61 0.39
CA ILE A 293 1.21 -33.58 -0.56
C ILE A 293 1.66 -34.04 -1.95
N ASN A 294 0.71 -34.17 -2.88
CA ASN A 294 1.00 -34.49 -4.28
C ASN A 294 0.62 -33.26 -5.08
N GLU A 295 1.63 -32.43 -5.39
CA GLU A 295 1.46 -31.11 -5.99
C GLU A 295 0.56 -31.14 -7.25
N ASN A 296 0.62 -32.21 -8.05
CA ASN A 296 -0.21 -32.37 -9.24
C ASN A 296 -1.69 -32.61 -8.93
N LYS A 297 -2.01 -33.32 -7.84
CA LYS A 297 -3.40 -33.52 -7.40
C LYS A 297 -3.98 -32.28 -6.74
N ASP A 298 -3.15 -31.50 -6.06
CA ASP A 298 -3.60 -30.32 -5.32
C ASP A 298 -3.85 -29.13 -6.26
N GLN A 299 -3.05 -28.97 -7.33
CA GLN A 299 -3.35 -28.00 -8.40
C GLN A 299 -4.69 -28.25 -9.09
N ASN A 300 -5.11 -29.52 -9.25
CA ASN A 300 -6.40 -29.85 -9.83
C ASN A 300 -7.58 -29.38 -8.98
N ILE A 301 -7.43 -29.33 -7.65
CA ILE A 301 -8.50 -28.88 -6.74
C ILE A 301 -8.66 -27.36 -6.79
N LEU A 302 -7.57 -26.61 -6.87
CA LEU A 302 -7.64 -25.15 -7.05
C LEU A 302 -8.20 -24.77 -8.41
N GLN A 303 -7.82 -25.53 -9.44
CA GLN A 303 -8.40 -25.40 -10.77
C GLN A 303 -9.90 -25.74 -10.78
N LEU A 304 -10.33 -26.73 -9.99
CA LEU A 304 -11.74 -27.09 -9.83
C LEU A 304 -12.54 -25.92 -9.22
N LEU A 305 -12.03 -25.30 -8.14
CA LEU A 305 -12.63 -24.10 -7.55
C LEU A 305 -12.76 -23.00 -8.62
N LEU A 306 -11.67 -22.67 -9.31
CA LEU A 306 -11.66 -21.61 -10.32
C LEU A 306 -12.58 -21.91 -11.51
N ASN A 307 -12.61 -23.16 -11.98
CA ASN A 307 -13.49 -23.57 -13.06
C ASN A 307 -14.95 -23.48 -12.63
N LYS A 308 -15.30 -23.89 -11.42
CA LYS A 308 -16.67 -23.77 -10.91
C LYS A 308 -17.12 -22.32 -10.76
N LEU A 309 -16.20 -21.45 -10.33
CA LEU A 309 -16.44 -20.01 -10.29
C LEU A 309 -16.58 -19.41 -11.71
N LYS A 310 -15.80 -19.89 -12.69
CA LYS A 310 -15.88 -19.47 -14.10
C LYS A 310 -17.16 -19.96 -14.81
N ILE A 311 -17.53 -21.23 -14.61
CA ILE A 311 -18.67 -21.91 -15.28
C ILE A 311 -20.00 -21.22 -14.96
N GLN A 312 -20.15 -20.63 -13.77
CA GLN A 312 -21.35 -19.88 -13.45
C GLN A 312 -21.48 -18.53 -14.20
N ASN A 313 -20.59 -18.18 -15.14
CA ASN A 313 -20.61 -16.91 -15.90
C ASN A 313 -20.63 -15.63 -15.04
N ARG A 314 -20.47 -15.76 -13.71
CA ARG A 314 -20.59 -14.66 -12.74
C ARG A 314 -19.26 -13.99 -12.39
N LEU A 315 -18.11 -14.56 -12.78
CA LEU A 315 -16.80 -13.95 -12.54
C LEU A 315 -16.41 -12.84 -13.53
N LYS A 316 -17.13 -12.66 -14.66
CA LYS A 316 -16.85 -11.54 -15.56
C LYS A 316 -17.13 -10.22 -14.82
N GLY A 317 -16.07 -9.56 -14.36
CA GLY A 317 -16.11 -8.28 -13.66
C GLY A 317 -16.08 -8.35 -12.13
N LEU A 318 -15.94 -9.53 -11.51
CA LEU A 318 -15.75 -9.59 -10.06
C LEU A 318 -14.28 -9.48 -9.67
N THR A 319 -13.98 -8.63 -8.71
CA THR A 319 -12.65 -8.54 -8.11
C THR A 319 -12.42 -9.73 -7.16
N LEU A 320 -11.16 -10.10 -6.91
CA LEU A 320 -10.81 -11.15 -5.94
C LEU A 320 -11.37 -10.86 -4.54
N LYS A 321 -11.43 -9.58 -4.16
CA LYS A 321 -12.05 -9.13 -2.91
C LYS A 321 -13.54 -9.42 -2.84
N GLN A 322 -14.27 -9.16 -3.92
CA GLN A 322 -15.71 -9.49 -3.98
C GLN A 322 -15.95 -11.00 -3.93
N LEU A 323 -15.05 -11.79 -4.52
CA LEU A 323 -15.09 -13.25 -4.42
C LEU A 323 -14.82 -13.71 -2.99
N PHE A 324 -13.81 -13.15 -2.33
CA PHE A 324 -13.50 -13.45 -0.93
C PHE A 324 -14.71 -13.15 -0.01
N ILE A 325 -15.34 -11.98 -0.17
CA ILE A 325 -16.54 -11.59 0.61
C ILE A 325 -17.71 -12.55 0.38
N ARG A 326 -17.82 -13.16 -0.81
CA ARG A 326 -18.86 -14.16 -1.08
C ARG A 326 -18.56 -15.51 -0.44
N LEU A 327 -17.29 -15.88 -0.36
CA LEU A 327 -16.86 -17.10 0.32
C LEU A 327 -16.99 -16.96 1.84
N ASP A 328 -16.66 -15.80 2.40
CA ASP A 328 -16.86 -15.47 3.82
C ASP A 328 -18.34 -15.19 4.14
N HIS A 329 -19.15 -16.25 4.10
CA HIS A 329 -20.61 -16.21 4.30
C HIS A 329 -20.99 -15.49 5.60
N ASN A 330 -20.20 -15.69 6.66
CA ASN A 330 -20.46 -15.13 7.98
C ASN A 330 -19.83 -13.74 8.20
N LYS A 331 -19.12 -13.19 7.20
CA LYS A 331 -18.48 -11.87 7.21
C LYS A 331 -17.53 -11.68 8.40
N LYS A 332 -16.77 -12.72 8.74
CA LYS A 332 -15.81 -12.70 9.85
C LYS A 332 -14.46 -12.07 9.48
N GLY A 333 -14.23 -11.82 8.18
CA GLY A 333 -12.97 -11.36 7.62
C GLY A 333 -11.99 -12.48 7.28
N PHE A 334 -12.42 -13.73 7.38
CA PHE A 334 -11.65 -14.94 7.07
C PHE A 334 -12.59 -16.06 6.62
N ILE A 335 -12.09 -16.96 5.78
CA ILE A 335 -12.86 -18.11 5.29
C ILE A 335 -12.51 -19.33 6.15
N THR A 336 -13.52 -20.03 6.65
CA THR A 336 -13.41 -21.31 7.36
C THR A 336 -13.81 -22.48 6.45
N LEU A 337 -13.56 -23.72 6.90
CA LEU A 337 -14.04 -24.91 6.20
C LEU A 337 -15.58 -24.92 6.07
N ASP A 338 -16.30 -24.47 7.10
CA ASP A 338 -17.76 -24.37 7.08
C ASP A 338 -18.25 -23.35 6.04
N ASP A 339 -17.52 -22.25 5.88
CA ASP A 339 -17.84 -21.24 4.86
C ASP A 339 -17.67 -21.82 3.44
N LEU A 340 -16.63 -22.62 3.21
CA LEU A 340 -16.45 -23.35 1.95
C LEU A 340 -17.58 -24.39 1.74
N ILE A 341 -17.90 -25.20 2.76
CA ILE A 341 -18.98 -26.19 2.68
C ILE A 341 -20.30 -25.51 2.30
N ASN A 342 -20.65 -24.43 3.02
CA ASN A 342 -21.87 -23.67 2.77
C ASN A 342 -21.89 -23.06 1.37
N TYR A 343 -20.78 -22.50 0.90
CA TYR A 343 -20.70 -21.95 -0.45
C TYR A 343 -20.93 -23.02 -1.52
N PHE A 344 -20.24 -24.16 -1.44
CA PHE A 344 -20.40 -25.22 -2.43
C PHE A 344 -21.79 -25.87 -2.40
N GLN A 345 -22.37 -26.05 -1.22
CA GLN A 345 -23.69 -26.66 -1.07
C GLN A 345 -24.81 -25.70 -1.49
N ASN A 346 -24.81 -24.46 -0.98
CA ASN A 346 -25.95 -23.55 -1.09
C ASN A 346 -25.84 -22.58 -2.28
N GLU A 347 -24.63 -22.07 -2.58
CA GLU A 347 -24.46 -21.08 -3.66
C GLU A 347 -24.19 -21.75 -5.02
N LEU A 348 -23.47 -22.87 -5.02
CA LEU A 348 -23.16 -23.60 -6.25
C LEU A 348 -24.13 -24.74 -6.55
N ASN A 349 -24.99 -25.14 -5.60
CA ASN A 349 -25.83 -26.34 -5.68
C ASN A 349 -25.02 -27.59 -6.11
N GLN A 350 -23.77 -27.68 -5.65
CA GLN A 350 -22.84 -28.74 -6.03
C GLN A 350 -22.09 -29.23 -4.78
N PRO A 351 -22.65 -30.18 -4.03
CA PRO A 351 -21.96 -30.74 -2.86
C PRO A 351 -20.59 -31.29 -3.29
N GLN A 352 -19.56 -30.96 -2.51
CA GLN A 352 -18.21 -31.49 -2.70
C GLN A 352 -17.88 -32.46 -1.59
N LYS A 353 -16.99 -33.41 -1.89
CA LYS A 353 -16.45 -34.30 -0.88
C LYS A 353 -15.68 -33.48 0.14
N ILE A 354 -15.91 -33.73 1.43
CA ILE A 354 -15.31 -32.94 2.50
C ILE A 354 -13.79 -33.01 2.45
N GLU A 355 -13.22 -34.13 2.00
CA GLU A 355 -11.78 -34.33 1.84
C GLU A 355 -11.18 -33.39 0.77
N GLU A 356 -11.93 -33.06 -0.29
CA GLU A 356 -11.49 -32.12 -1.32
C GLU A 356 -11.48 -30.69 -0.79
N LEU A 357 -12.47 -30.31 0.02
CA LEU A 357 -12.52 -29.01 0.67
C LEU A 357 -11.42 -28.85 1.74
N ILE A 358 -11.12 -29.92 2.49
CA ILE A 358 -9.98 -29.94 3.42
C ILE A 358 -8.65 -29.75 2.67
N ARG A 359 -8.48 -30.37 1.50
CA ARG A 359 -7.28 -30.16 0.67
C ARG A 359 -7.19 -28.73 0.13
N LEU A 360 -8.31 -28.19 -0.33
CA LEU A 360 -8.40 -26.78 -0.75
C LEU A 360 -8.02 -25.84 0.40
N MET A 361 -8.53 -26.11 1.60
CA MET A 361 -8.21 -25.35 2.81
C MET A 361 -6.70 -25.36 3.05
N LYS A 362 -6.08 -26.54 3.08
CA LYS A 362 -4.62 -26.70 3.28
C LYS A 362 -3.77 -26.01 2.21
N LEU A 363 -4.30 -25.85 1.00
CA LEU A 363 -3.60 -25.17 -0.09
C LEU A 363 -3.66 -23.64 0.06
N LEU A 364 -4.80 -23.13 0.54
CA LEU A 364 -5.05 -21.71 0.69
C LEU A 364 -4.48 -21.16 2.00
N ASP A 365 -4.65 -21.88 3.11
CA ASP A 365 -4.14 -21.57 4.45
C ASP A 365 -2.62 -21.79 4.53
N LYS A 366 -1.84 -20.70 4.41
CA LYS A 366 -0.37 -20.77 4.34
C LYS A 366 0.24 -20.93 5.72
N ASN A 367 -0.32 -20.25 6.71
CA ASN A 367 0.20 -20.26 8.07
C ASN A 367 -0.28 -21.47 8.89
N LYS A 368 -1.22 -22.26 8.34
CA LYS A 368 -1.81 -23.48 8.90
C LYS A 368 -2.59 -23.22 10.19
N ASP A 369 -3.23 -22.07 10.30
CA ASP A 369 -4.01 -21.70 11.48
C ASP A 369 -5.48 -22.21 11.43
N GLY A 370 -5.85 -22.86 10.33
CA GLY A 370 -7.18 -23.42 10.12
C GLY A 370 -8.20 -22.42 9.59
N ILE A 371 -7.77 -21.21 9.23
CA ILE A 371 -8.58 -20.19 8.57
C ILE A 371 -7.83 -19.65 7.33
N ILE A 372 -8.54 -18.99 6.41
CA ILE A 372 -7.92 -18.36 5.24
C ILE A 372 -8.18 -16.87 5.29
N SER A 373 -7.12 -16.09 5.45
CA SER A 373 -7.20 -14.62 5.38
C SER A 373 -7.40 -14.12 3.94
N GLU A 374 -7.90 -12.88 3.77
CA GLU A 374 -8.04 -12.24 2.45
C GLU A 374 -6.73 -12.23 1.67
N LYS A 375 -5.62 -11.97 2.38
CA LYS A 375 -4.27 -11.95 1.82
C LYS A 375 -3.87 -13.33 1.27
N GLU A 376 -4.00 -14.38 2.07
CA GLU A 376 -3.64 -15.75 1.65
C GLU A 376 -4.47 -16.22 0.46
N PHE A 377 -5.77 -15.95 0.49
CA PHE A 377 -6.68 -16.25 -0.61
C PHE A 377 -6.23 -15.56 -1.91
N CYS A 378 -5.98 -14.26 -1.87
CA CYS A 378 -5.59 -13.51 -3.07
C CYS A 378 -4.24 -13.98 -3.61
N GLU A 379 -3.23 -14.18 -2.75
CA GLU A 379 -1.91 -14.63 -3.16
C GLU A 379 -1.94 -16.00 -3.87
N GLN A 380 -2.70 -16.96 -3.33
CA GLN A 380 -2.78 -18.31 -3.89
C GLN A 380 -3.56 -18.34 -5.21
N ILE A 381 -4.66 -17.59 -5.30
CA ILE A 381 -5.45 -17.50 -6.52
C ILE A 381 -4.65 -16.84 -7.65
N VAL A 382 -3.94 -15.73 -7.36
CA VAL A 382 -3.07 -15.05 -8.34
C VAL A 382 -1.94 -15.99 -8.79
N LYS A 383 -1.26 -16.66 -7.84
CA LYS A 383 -0.20 -17.61 -8.14
C LYS A 383 -0.68 -18.72 -9.10
N HIS A 384 -1.86 -19.29 -8.85
CA HIS A 384 -2.42 -20.35 -9.69
C HIS A 384 -2.86 -19.85 -11.07
N MET A 385 -3.48 -18.68 -11.14
CA MET A 385 -3.86 -18.07 -12.43
C MET A 385 -2.64 -17.80 -13.32
N TYR A 386 -1.51 -17.46 -12.72
CA TYR A 386 -0.25 -17.25 -13.44
C TYR A 386 0.33 -18.54 -14.01
N ILE A 387 0.36 -19.62 -13.22
CA ILE A 387 0.89 -20.93 -13.66
C ILE A 387 0.16 -21.46 -14.90
N GLN A 388 -1.14 -21.20 -15.03
CA GLN A 388 -1.96 -21.68 -16.16
C GLN A 388 -1.75 -20.91 -17.47
N GLN A 389 -0.99 -19.80 -17.48
CA GLN A 389 -0.73 -19.01 -18.70
C GLN A 389 0.52 -19.47 -19.47
N PHE A 390 1.30 -20.38 -18.90
CA PHE A 390 2.47 -21.03 -19.47
C PHE A 390 2.19 -22.51 -19.66
#